data_AF-A0A9C9Z4Q4-F1
#
_entry.id   AF-A0A9C9Z4Q4-F1
#
_cell.length_a   1.000
_cell.length_b   1.000
_cell.length_c   1.000
_cell.angle_alpha   90.00
_cell.angle_beta   90.00
_cell.angle_gamma   90.00
#
_symmetry.space_group_name_H-M   'P 1'
#
loop_
_entity.id
_entity.type
_entity.pdbx_description
1 polymer ?
#
loop_
_entity_poly.entity_id
_entity_poly.type
_entity_poly.pdbx_seq_one_letter_code
_entity_poly.pdbx_strand_id
1 'polypeptide(L)'
;MAKAQDSLPKKDPDRVHYATGVLLGAEDFQAEQDYHRGRLARALAYTVGHGTVAGLEVVYQAQQAAGETNPSRPERLLLEPGLAIDRLGRMIEVPRPRCLKLADWYQAQSPQLLRQAWHEADALWAGAPSGVAADLFVRFVVCE
;
A
#
# COMPACT_ATOMS: atom_id res chain seq x y z
N MET A 1 1.42 0.53 -19.88
CA MET A 1 0.73 0.75 -18.58
C MET A 1 -0.75 0.93 -18.86
N ALA A 2 -1.55 -0.12 -18.70
CA ALA A 2 -2.99 0.05 -18.74
C ALA A 2 -3.36 1.00 -17.60
N LYS A 3 -3.99 2.14 -17.91
CA LYS A 3 -4.71 2.93 -16.92
C LYS A 3 -5.81 2.01 -16.40
N ALA A 4 -5.57 1.32 -15.29
CA ALA A 4 -6.63 0.64 -14.59
C ALA A 4 -7.65 1.72 -14.24
N GLN A 5 -8.80 1.71 -14.92
CA GLN A 5 -9.92 2.57 -14.60
C GLN A 5 -10.18 2.42 -13.11
N ASP A 6 -10.20 3.52 -12.36
CA ASP A 6 -10.41 3.49 -10.92
C ASP A 6 -11.69 2.69 -10.62
N SER A 7 -11.56 1.61 -9.84
CA SER A 7 -12.64 0.63 -9.63
C SER A 7 -13.76 1.14 -8.73
N LEU A 8 -13.65 2.36 -8.19
CA LEU A 8 -14.79 3.00 -7.54
C LEU A 8 -15.43 4.02 -8.49
N PRO A 9 -16.70 3.82 -8.88
CA PRO A 9 -17.39 4.79 -9.71
C PRO A 9 -17.52 6.12 -8.96
N LYS A 10 -17.23 7.24 -9.66
CA LYS A 10 -17.47 8.60 -9.16
C LYS A 10 -18.95 8.94 -8.98
N LYS A 11 -19.83 8.15 -9.59
CA LYS A 11 -21.29 8.26 -9.49
C LYS A 11 -21.78 7.39 -8.33
N ASP A 12 -22.81 7.85 -7.63
CA ASP A 12 -23.53 7.01 -6.66
C ASP A 12 -23.97 5.71 -7.34
N PRO A 13 -23.54 4.53 -6.84
CA PRO A 13 -23.85 3.26 -7.49
C PRO A 13 -25.35 2.97 -7.37
N ASP A 14 -25.95 2.49 -8.47
CA ASP A 14 -27.35 2.08 -8.51
C ASP A 14 -27.51 0.72 -7.82
N ARG A 15 -28.59 0.55 -7.05
CA ARG A 15 -28.88 -0.73 -6.38
C ARG A 15 -29.59 -1.68 -7.34
N VAL A 16 -29.06 -2.90 -7.47
CA VAL A 16 -29.70 -3.96 -8.26
C VAL A 16 -31.07 -4.29 -7.69
N HIS A 17 -32.06 -4.39 -8.57
CA HIS A 17 -33.43 -4.77 -8.23
C HIS A 17 -33.69 -6.23 -8.61
N TYR A 18 -33.78 -7.09 -7.60
CA TYR A 18 -34.08 -8.50 -7.78
C TYR A 18 -35.59 -8.75 -7.88
N ALA A 19 -36.04 -9.40 -8.95
CA ALA A 19 -37.42 -9.82 -9.15
C ALA A 19 -37.51 -11.19 -9.83
N THR A 20 -38.59 -11.91 -9.54
CA THR A 20 -38.86 -13.22 -10.15
C THR A 20 -38.97 -13.10 -11.67
N GLY A 21 -38.26 -13.98 -12.38
CA GLY A 21 -38.27 -14.00 -13.86
C GLY A 21 -37.25 -13.08 -14.52
N VAL A 22 -36.48 -12.31 -13.76
CA VAL A 22 -35.34 -11.53 -14.29
C VAL A 22 -34.15 -12.46 -14.51
N LEU A 23 -33.52 -12.34 -15.68
CA LEU A 23 -32.25 -13.00 -15.98
C LEU A 23 -31.10 -12.12 -15.48
N LEU A 24 -30.20 -12.69 -14.67
CA LEU A 24 -29.04 -11.96 -14.13
C LEU A 24 -27.81 -12.13 -15.03
N GLY A 25 -27.17 -11.01 -15.34
CA GLY A 25 -25.91 -10.93 -16.07
C GLY A 25 -24.72 -10.62 -15.18
N ALA A 26 -23.52 -10.63 -15.77
CA ALA A 26 -22.29 -10.23 -15.07
C ALA A 26 -22.34 -8.77 -14.58
N GLU A 27 -23.04 -7.92 -15.34
CA GLU A 27 -23.29 -6.52 -15.03
C GLU A 27 -24.09 -6.31 -13.75
N ASP A 28 -25.07 -7.19 -13.46
CA ASP A 28 -25.86 -7.10 -12.24
C ASP A 28 -24.98 -7.38 -11.01
N PHE A 29 -24.15 -8.43 -11.08
CA PHE A 29 -23.21 -8.73 -10.00
C PHE A 29 -22.19 -7.61 -9.81
N GLN A 30 -21.66 -7.04 -10.90
CA GLN A 30 -20.74 -5.91 -10.81
C GLN A 30 -21.41 -4.69 -10.16
N ALA A 31 -22.64 -4.36 -10.57
CA ALA A 31 -23.41 -3.26 -9.99
C ALA A 31 -23.71 -3.48 -8.49
N GLU A 32 -24.05 -4.70 -8.09
CA GLU A 32 -24.21 -5.06 -6.67
C GLU A 32 -22.91 -4.87 -5.88
N GLN A 33 -21.78 -5.39 -6.39
CA GLN A 33 -20.47 -5.24 -5.74
C GLN A 33 -20.08 -3.78 -5.61
N ASP A 34 -20.27 -2.98 -6.66
CA ASP A 34 -19.98 -1.55 -6.66
C ASP A 34 -20.87 -0.79 -5.67
N TYR A 35 -22.15 -1.16 -5.57
CA TYR A 35 -23.07 -0.61 -4.57
C TYR A 35 -22.56 -0.86 -3.15
N HIS A 36 -22.27 -2.11 -2.79
CA HIS A 36 -21.82 -2.44 -1.44
C HIS A 36 -20.45 -1.84 -1.11
N ARG A 37 -19.49 -1.91 -2.04
CA ARG A 37 -18.16 -1.31 -1.87
C ARG A 37 -18.25 0.21 -1.73
N GLY A 38 -19.08 0.87 -2.54
CA GLY A 38 -19.28 2.32 -2.48
C GLY A 38 -19.96 2.76 -1.18
N ARG A 39 -20.97 2.03 -0.70
CA ARG A 39 -21.64 2.33 0.58
C ARG A 39 -20.68 2.17 1.77
N LEU A 40 -19.89 1.10 1.78
CA LEU A 40 -18.88 0.89 2.82
C LEU A 40 -17.80 1.98 2.78
N ALA A 41 -17.27 2.28 1.59
CA ALA A 41 -16.24 3.31 1.44
C ALA A 41 -16.74 4.68 1.90
N ARG A 42 -17.98 5.06 1.54
CA ARG A 42 -18.62 6.28 2.03
C ARG A 42 -18.71 6.32 3.55
N ALA A 43 -19.16 5.23 4.17
CA ALA A 43 -19.27 5.14 5.62
C ALA A 43 -17.89 5.35 6.28
N LEU A 44 -16.87 4.61 5.83
CA LEU A 44 -15.50 4.70 6.37
C LEU A 44 -14.89 6.10 6.17
N ALA A 45 -15.09 6.71 5.01
CA ALA A 45 -14.60 8.06 4.74
C ALA A 45 -15.18 9.11 5.71
N TYR A 46 -16.47 8.99 6.08
CA TYR A 46 -17.12 9.93 6.99
C TYR A 46 -16.88 9.62 8.47
N THR A 47 -16.70 8.36 8.86
CA THR A 47 -16.59 7.98 10.27
C THR A 47 -15.16 7.77 10.75
N VAL A 48 -14.29 7.25 9.87
CA VAL A 48 -12.89 6.93 10.19
C VAL A 48 -11.94 7.97 9.57
N GLY A 49 -12.27 8.49 8.38
CA GLY A 49 -11.40 9.37 7.62
C GLY A 49 -10.42 8.58 6.76
N HIS A 50 -9.19 9.07 6.63
CA HIS A 50 -8.13 8.45 5.83
C HIS A 50 -6.83 8.33 6.63
N GLY A 51 -6.01 7.35 6.28
CA GLY A 51 -4.74 7.05 6.95
C GLY A 51 -4.71 5.63 7.53
N THR A 52 -3.74 5.39 8.39
CA THR A 52 -3.56 4.11 9.08
C THR A 52 -4.64 3.92 10.13
N VAL A 53 -5.35 2.79 10.08
CA VAL A 53 -6.35 2.40 11.07
C VAL A 53 -5.73 1.50 12.13
N ALA A 54 -4.95 0.51 11.71
CA ALA A 54 -4.28 -0.43 12.60
C ALA A 54 -3.02 -1.01 11.93
N GLY A 55 -1.97 -1.21 12.71
CA GLY A 55 -0.73 -1.82 12.22
C GLY A 55 0.01 -0.94 11.21
N LEU A 56 0.56 -1.56 10.15
CA LEU A 56 1.36 -0.90 9.11
C LEU A 56 2.61 -0.18 9.64
N GLU A 57 3.13 -0.61 10.79
CA GLU A 57 4.38 -0.09 11.32
C GLU A 57 5.54 -0.47 10.41
N VAL A 58 6.41 0.50 10.13
CA VAL A 58 7.65 0.28 9.38
C VAL A 58 8.79 0.15 10.38
N VAL A 59 9.30 -1.07 10.51
CA VAL A 59 10.40 -1.41 11.40
C VAL A 59 11.69 -1.51 10.59
N TYR A 60 12.66 -0.67 10.95
CA TYR A 60 14.02 -0.83 10.47
C TYR A 60 14.70 -2.00 11.20
N GLN A 61 15.29 -2.91 10.43
CA GLN A 61 16.03 -4.05 10.95
C GLN A 61 17.46 -4.01 10.41
N ALA A 62 18.40 -3.65 11.28
CA ALA A 62 19.82 -3.67 10.96
C ALA A 62 20.29 -5.05 10.52
N GLN A 63 21.38 -5.05 9.75
CA GLN A 63 22.09 -6.26 9.38
C GLN A 63 22.52 -7.03 10.63
N GLN A 64 22.30 -8.34 10.60
CA GLN A 64 22.68 -9.26 11.67
C GLN A 64 23.65 -10.30 11.11
N ALA A 65 24.85 -10.37 11.68
CA ALA A 65 25.80 -11.42 11.35
C ALA A 65 25.28 -12.79 11.84
N ALA A 66 25.72 -13.87 11.20
CA ALA A 66 25.41 -15.22 11.69
C ALA A 66 26.04 -15.41 13.08
N GLY A 67 25.25 -15.95 14.02
CA GLY A 67 25.72 -16.41 15.32
C GLY A 67 25.71 -17.93 15.39
N GLU A 68 26.02 -18.49 16.55
CA GLU A 68 25.99 -19.94 16.78
C GLU A 68 24.60 -20.56 16.54
N THR A 69 23.53 -19.81 16.84
CA THR A 69 22.13 -20.30 16.77
C THR A 69 21.23 -19.51 15.82
N ASN A 70 21.71 -18.40 15.25
CA ASN A 70 20.91 -17.52 14.40
C ASN A 70 21.56 -17.33 13.02
N PRO A 71 20.79 -17.50 11.92
CA PRO A 71 21.31 -17.25 10.58
C PRO A 71 21.62 -15.76 10.37
N SER A 72 22.52 -15.48 9.43
CA SER A 72 22.75 -14.12 8.95
C SER A 72 21.48 -13.52 8.34
N ARG A 73 21.24 -12.24 8.59
CA ARG A 73 20.09 -11.49 8.05
C ARG A 73 20.56 -10.17 7.46
N PRO A 74 20.19 -9.86 6.21
CA PRO A 74 20.52 -8.57 5.60
C PRO A 74 19.76 -7.43 6.27
N GLU A 75 20.29 -6.22 6.12
CA GLU A 75 19.59 -4.99 6.45
C GLU A 75 18.28 -4.88 5.64
N ARG A 76 17.17 -4.57 6.32
CA ARG A 76 15.85 -4.55 5.70
C ARG A 76 14.88 -3.63 6.41
N LEU A 77 13.88 -3.16 5.66
CA LEU A 77 12.65 -2.58 6.22
C LEU A 77 11.59 -3.68 6.27
N LEU A 78 10.94 -3.82 7.42
CA LEU A 78 9.81 -4.70 7.64
C LEU A 78 8.56 -3.84 7.83
N LEU A 79 7.57 -4.04 6.98
CA LEU A 79 6.23 -3.50 7.16
C LEU A 79 5.38 -4.57 7.85
N GLU A 80 4.90 -4.26 9.05
CA GLU A 80 3.98 -5.13 9.78
C GLU A 80 2.59 -5.17 9.12
N PRO A 81 1.82 -6.26 9.33
CA PRO A 81 0.45 -6.35 8.84
C PRO A 81 -0.41 -5.19 9.34
N GLY A 82 -1.43 -4.83 8.57
CA GLY A 82 -2.36 -3.79 8.99
C GLY A 82 -3.35 -3.36 7.94
N LEU A 83 -4.10 -2.33 8.30
CA LEU A 83 -5.20 -1.76 7.55
C LEU A 83 -5.06 -0.24 7.49
N ALA A 84 -5.22 0.31 6.30
CA ALA A 84 -5.37 1.74 6.07
C ALA A 84 -6.65 2.02 5.28
N ILE A 85 -7.14 3.25 5.40
CA ILE A 85 -8.21 3.80 4.57
C ILE A 85 -7.64 4.88 3.67
N ASP A 86 -7.93 4.81 2.37
CA ASP A 86 -7.52 5.85 1.43
C ASP A 86 -8.47 7.05 1.44
N ARG A 87 -8.16 8.07 0.65
CA ARG A 87 -8.96 9.32 0.60
C ARG A 87 -10.37 9.14 0.04
N LEU A 88 -10.67 8.00 -0.57
CA LEU A 88 -12.00 7.65 -1.09
C LEU A 88 -12.76 6.71 -0.14
N GLY A 89 -12.18 6.35 1.00
CA GLY A 89 -12.78 5.42 1.96
C GLY A 89 -12.48 3.95 1.68
N ARG A 90 -11.60 3.62 0.72
CA ARG A 90 -11.25 2.22 0.42
C ARG A 90 -10.30 1.65 1.46
N MET A 91 -10.53 0.39 1.80
CA MET A 91 -9.63 -0.40 2.62
C MET A 91 -8.39 -0.81 1.82
N ILE A 92 -7.21 -0.56 2.39
CA ILE A 92 -5.91 -1.06 1.94
C ILE A 92 -5.43 -2.03 3.01
N GLU A 93 -5.39 -3.32 2.67
CA GLU A 93 -5.01 -4.39 3.60
C GLU A 93 -3.63 -4.94 3.26
N VAL A 94 -2.77 -5.01 4.27
CA VAL A 94 -1.50 -5.74 4.24
C VAL A 94 -1.66 -6.92 5.19
N PRO A 95 -2.09 -8.11 4.69
CA PRO A 95 -2.51 -9.20 5.58
C PRO A 95 -1.34 -9.98 6.20
N ARG A 96 -0.12 -9.77 5.71
CA ARG A 96 1.10 -10.44 6.20
C ARG A 96 2.25 -9.45 6.15
N PRO A 97 3.32 -9.65 6.93
CA PRO A 97 4.47 -8.76 6.88
C PRO A 97 5.03 -8.65 5.45
N ARG A 98 5.56 -7.49 5.10
CA ARG A 98 6.26 -7.26 3.82
C ARG A 98 7.67 -6.78 4.12
N CYS A 99 8.65 -7.32 3.38
CA CYS A 99 10.05 -7.07 3.63
C CYS A 99 10.68 -6.44 2.38
N LEU A 100 11.42 -5.36 2.57
CA LEU A 100 12.29 -4.76 1.56
C LEU A 100 13.75 -4.89 2.01
N LYS A 101 14.55 -5.67 1.29
CA LYS A 101 16.00 -5.74 1.51
C LYS A 101 16.63 -4.46 0.96
N LEU A 102 17.27 -3.68 1.82
CA LEU A 102 17.73 -2.34 1.44
C LEU A 102 18.88 -2.38 0.43
N ALA A 103 19.83 -3.29 0.59
CA ALA A 103 20.94 -3.45 -0.34
C ALA A 103 20.46 -3.80 -1.76
N ASP A 104 19.58 -4.80 -1.89
CA ASP A 104 19.04 -5.22 -3.19
C ASP A 104 18.28 -4.09 -3.88
N TRP A 105 17.46 -3.34 -3.12
CA TRP A 105 16.75 -2.17 -3.63
C TRP A 105 17.72 -1.06 -4.08
N TYR A 106 18.72 -0.75 -3.27
CA TYR A 106 19.69 0.32 -3.55
C TYR A 106 20.50 0.03 -4.81
N GLN A 107 20.95 -1.22 -4.99
CA GLN A 107 21.69 -1.66 -6.18
C GLN A 107 20.84 -1.69 -7.46
N ALA A 108 19.51 -1.82 -7.33
CA ALA A 108 18.60 -1.76 -8.47
C ALA A 108 18.32 -0.32 -8.96
N GLN A 109 18.78 0.71 -8.23
CA GLN A 109 18.57 2.11 -8.63
C GLN A 109 19.65 2.61 -9.60
N SER A 110 19.29 3.60 -10.43
CA SER A 110 20.28 4.23 -11.30
C SER A 110 21.20 5.18 -10.51
N PRO A 111 22.51 5.24 -10.82
CA PRO A 111 23.43 6.17 -10.15
C PRO A 111 23.06 7.64 -10.33
N GLN A 112 22.34 8.00 -11.40
CA GLN A 112 21.81 9.34 -11.61
C GLN A 112 20.71 9.67 -10.61
N LEU A 113 19.77 8.74 -10.39
CA LEU A 113 18.66 8.93 -9.45
C LEU A 113 19.16 8.99 -8.01
N LEU A 114 20.09 8.12 -7.62
CA LEU A 114 20.68 8.13 -6.28
C LEU A 114 21.43 9.44 -5.98
N ARG A 115 22.14 10.01 -6.96
CA ARG A 115 22.80 11.31 -6.81
C ARG A 115 21.82 12.46 -6.66
N GLN A 116 20.69 12.41 -7.37
CA GLN A 116 19.64 13.44 -7.26
C GLN A 116 18.91 13.37 -5.92
N ALA A 117 18.78 12.18 -5.36
CA ALA A 117 18.15 11.93 -4.07
C ALA A 117 19.13 12.02 -2.88
N TRP A 118 20.39 12.40 -3.10
CA TRP A 118 21.38 12.57 -2.05
C TRP A 118 21.16 13.89 -1.30
N HIS A 119 21.20 13.80 0.02
CA HIS A 119 21.12 14.93 0.93
C HIS A 119 22.32 14.91 1.88
N GLU A 120 22.91 16.07 2.11
CA GLU A 120 23.94 16.25 3.13
C GLU A 120 23.35 16.13 4.54
N ALA A 121 24.22 16.01 5.55
CA ALA A 121 23.80 16.00 6.94
C ALA A 121 22.96 17.24 7.28
N ASP A 122 21.97 17.06 8.16
CA ASP A 122 21.01 18.08 8.60
C ASP A 122 20.09 18.69 7.51
N ALA A 123 20.18 18.23 6.25
CA ALA A 123 19.41 18.82 5.15
C ALA A 123 17.92 18.42 5.13
N LEU A 124 17.55 17.26 5.68
CA LEU A 124 16.16 16.77 5.73
C LEU A 124 15.47 17.10 7.05
N TRP A 125 16.16 16.88 8.17
CA TRP A 125 15.76 17.24 9.53
C TRP A 125 17.01 17.43 10.39
N ALA A 126 16.89 18.13 11.52
CA ALA A 126 18.00 18.32 12.44
C ALA A 126 18.50 16.98 13.01
N GLY A 127 19.79 16.71 12.89
CA GLY A 127 20.45 15.45 13.24
C GLY A 127 20.39 14.37 12.15
N ALA A 128 19.87 14.67 10.95
CA ALA A 128 19.86 13.71 9.85
C ALA A 128 21.30 13.41 9.37
N PRO A 129 21.68 12.14 9.16
CA PRO A 129 22.94 11.82 8.51
C PRO A 129 22.89 12.20 7.01
N SER A 130 24.05 12.36 6.39
CA SER A 130 24.12 12.42 4.92
C SER A 130 23.68 11.09 4.32
N GLY A 131 22.82 11.11 3.31
CA GLY A 131 22.30 9.89 2.71
C GLY A 131 21.26 10.13 1.61
N VAL A 132 20.68 9.03 1.13
CA VAL A 132 19.64 9.05 0.10
C VAL A 132 18.26 9.14 0.75
N ALA A 133 17.46 10.13 0.35
CA ALA A 133 16.05 10.21 0.71
C ALA A 133 15.19 9.41 -0.26
N ALA A 134 14.27 8.61 0.25
CA ALA A 134 13.33 7.85 -0.57
C ALA A 134 12.00 7.66 0.16
N ASP A 135 10.93 7.63 -0.64
CA ASP A 135 9.59 7.31 -0.16
C ASP A 135 9.33 5.80 -0.28
N LEU A 136 8.76 5.21 0.77
CA LEU A 136 8.33 3.81 0.77
C LEU A 136 6.85 3.71 0.39
N PHE A 137 6.55 2.95 -0.67
CA PHE A 137 5.18 2.70 -1.10
C PHE A 137 4.86 1.21 -1.10
N VAL A 138 3.64 0.88 -0.70
CA VAL A 138 3.02 -0.43 -0.95
C VAL A 138 2.04 -0.28 -2.08
N ARG A 139 2.12 -1.19 -3.05
CA ARG A 139 1.21 -1.22 -4.20
C ARG A 139 0.74 -2.65 -4.42
N PHE A 140 -0.55 -2.80 -4.69
CA PHE A 140 -1.08 -4.05 -5.22
C PHE A 140 -0.64 -4.22 -6.68
N VAL A 141 -0.01 -5.35 -7.00
CA VAL A 141 0.37 -5.73 -8.36
C VAL A 141 -0.42 -6.98 -8.69
N VAL A 142 -1.22 -6.92 -9.75
CA VAL A 142 -1.91 -8.10 -10.29
C VAL A 142 -0.83 -9.03 -10.85
N CYS A 143 -0.81 -10.28 -10.42
CA CYS A 143 0.00 -11.30 -11.08
C CYS A 143 -0.65 -11.61 -12.43
N GLU A 144 0.08 -11.33 -13.52
CA GLU A 144 -0.28 -11.77 -14.87
C GLU A 144 0.04 -13.25 -15.07
#